data_AF-A0A258ZH03-F1
#
_entry.id   AF-A0A258ZH03-F1
#
_cell.length_a   1.000
_cell.length_b   1.000
_cell.length_c   1.000
_cell.angle_alpha   90.00
_cell.angle_beta   90.00
_cell.angle_gamma   90.00
#
_symmetry.space_group_name_H-M   'P 1'
#
loop_
_entity.id
_entity.type
_entity.pdbx_description
1 polymer ?
#
loop_
_entity_poly.entity_id
_entity_poly.type
_entity_poly.pdbx_seq_one_letter_code
_entity_poly.pdbx_strand_id
1 'polypeptide(L)'
;MLYIFWAIFLGFCGVFLLGTIFSDKAQAQGHGWPVYIFVGLTIILWLGFASYCVFRALKPAARVIVDASGFTYEGVLKTTWFPWEDITAIRWVYDRGGFEWLEVAVNEPEKDTHKIKLDFSGLSPDRMIFIKQIRMLAPWVEIEWR
;
A
#
# COMPACT_ATOMS: atom_id res chain seq x y z
N MET A 1 4.13 4.63 -13.26
CA MET A 1 3.56 5.21 -14.50
C MET A 1 2.12 4.79 -14.77
N LEU A 2 1.76 3.49 -14.68
CA LEU A 2 0.40 3.02 -15.01
C LEU A 2 -0.74 3.69 -14.19
N TYR A 3 -0.56 3.88 -12.87
CA TYR A 3 -1.58 4.51 -12.02
C TYR A 3 -1.81 5.99 -12.34
N ILE A 4 -0.77 6.74 -12.71
CA ILE A 4 -0.91 8.16 -13.10
C ILE A 4 -1.74 8.29 -14.38
N PHE A 5 -1.51 7.40 -15.35
CA PHE A 5 -2.28 7.37 -16.58
C PHE A 5 -3.77 7.17 -16.30
N TRP A 6 -4.13 6.15 -15.49
CA TRP A 6 -5.53 5.87 -15.16
C TRP A 6 -6.19 6.98 -14.33
N ALA A 7 -5.44 7.59 -13.42
CA ALA A 7 -5.91 8.76 -12.67
C ALA A 7 -6.31 9.92 -13.58
N ILE A 8 -5.45 10.28 -14.53
CA ILE A 8 -5.69 11.39 -15.46
C ILE A 8 -6.81 11.03 -16.44
N PHE A 9 -6.77 9.84 -17.02
CA PHE A 9 -7.75 9.41 -18.02
C PHE A 9 -9.17 9.33 -17.44
N LEU A 10 -9.35 8.65 -16.31
CA LEU A 10 -10.68 8.50 -15.70
C LEU A 10 -11.16 9.78 -15.02
N GLY A 11 -10.23 10.60 -14.50
CA GLY A 11 -10.54 11.95 -14.02
C GLY A 11 -11.10 12.83 -15.15
N PHE A 12 -10.43 12.84 -16.30
CA PHE A 12 -10.90 13.58 -17.48
C PHE A 12 -12.26 13.07 -17.97
N CYS A 13 -12.42 11.75 -18.11
CA CYS A 13 -13.69 11.15 -18.51
C CYS A 13 -14.82 11.48 -17.53
N GLY A 14 -14.58 11.40 -16.21
CA GLY A 14 -15.58 11.72 -15.20
C GLY A 14 -16.02 13.18 -15.22
N VAL A 15 -15.07 14.13 -15.32
CA VAL A 15 -15.36 15.57 -15.40
C VAL A 15 -16.07 15.92 -16.71
N PHE A 16 -15.63 15.35 -17.83
CA PHE A 16 -16.26 15.55 -19.13
C PHE A 16 -17.72 15.09 -19.09
N LEU A 17 -17.97 13.90 -18.55
CA LEU A 17 -19.30 13.31 -18.51
C LEU A 17 -20.22 14.09 -17.55
N LEU A 18 -19.70 14.54 -16.40
CA LEU A 18 -20.40 15.45 -15.50
C LEU A 18 -20.79 16.76 -16.21
N GLY A 19 -19.85 17.37 -16.93
CA GLY A 19 -20.10 18.60 -17.71
C GLY A 19 -21.15 18.41 -18.81
N THR A 20 -21.17 17.25 -19.46
CA THR A 20 -22.18 16.96 -20.50
C THR A 20 -23.58 16.76 -19.94
N ILE A 21 -23.74 16.21 -18.73
CA ILE A 21 -25.06 16.02 -18.09
C ILE A 21 -25.72 17.35 -17.76
N PHE A 22 -24.92 18.33 -17.32
CA PHE A 22 -25.41 19.68 -16.99
C PHE A 22 -25.49 20.62 -18.20
N SER A 23 -25.21 20.13 -19.41
CA SER A 23 -25.38 20.92 -20.63
C SER A 23 -26.86 21.07 -20.99
N ASP A 24 -27.23 22.28 -21.44
CA ASP A 24 -28.57 22.59 -21.95
C ASP A 24 -29.04 21.59 -23.02
N LYS A 25 -28.11 21.05 -23.82
CA LYS A 25 -28.40 20.05 -24.86
C LYS A 25 -28.79 18.69 -24.30
N ALA A 26 -28.22 18.27 -23.18
CA ALA A 26 -28.54 16.99 -22.54
C ALA A 26 -29.85 17.09 -21.75
N GLN A 27 -30.10 18.23 -21.11
CA GLN A 27 -31.37 18.50 -20.43
C GLN A 27 -32.54 18.57 -21.42
N ALA A 28 -32.32 19.12 -22.61
CA ALA A 28 -33.32 19.18 -23.68
C ALA A 28 -33.71 17.80 -24.25
N GLN A 29 -32.89 16.76 -24.08
CA GLN A 29 -33.20 15.40 -24.55
C GLN A 29 -34.18 14.66 -23.63
N GLY A 30 -34.51 15.19 -22.45
CA GLY A 30 -35.59 14.66 -21.61
C GLY A 30 -35.39 13.21 -21.18
N HIS A 31 -34.15 12.78 -20.94
CA HIS A 31 -33.85 11.40 -20.53
C HIS A 31 -34.65 10.99 -19.29
N GLY A 32 -35.06 9.72 -19.21
CA GLY A 32 -35.69 9.19 -18.01
C GLY A 32 -34.75 9.21 -16.79
N TRP A 33 -35.32 9.35 -15.60
CA TRP A 33 -34.59 9.32 -14.32
C TRP A 33 -33.57 8.16 -14.16
N PRO A 34 -33.78 6.94 -14.71
CA PRO A 34 -32.80 5.86 -14.56
C PRO A 34 -31.47 6.14 -15.27
N VAL A 35 -31.49 6.91 -16.36
CA VAL A 35 -30.29 7.28 -17.12
C VAL A 35 -29.37 8.14 -16.26
N TYR A 36 -29.92 9.14 -15.58
CA TYR A 36 -29.14 10.01 -14.69
C TYR A 36 -28.53 9.24 -13.51
N ILE A 37 -29.23 8.24 -12.97
CA ILE A 37 -28.69 7.38 -11.90
C ILE A 37 -27.53 6.53 -12.43
N PHE A 38 -27.70 5.86 -13.57
CA PHE A 38 -26.66 5.01 -14.14
C PHE A 38 -25.39 5.82 -14.47
N VAL A 39 -25.59 7.00 -15.05
CA VAL A 39 -24.51 7.91 -15.38
C VAL A 39 -23.83 8.45 -14.11
N GLY A 40 -24.62 8.84 -13.09
CA GLY A 40 -24.08 9.28 -11.80
C GLY A 40 -23.23 8.21 -11.11
N LEU A 41 -23.70 6.95 -11.10
CA LEU A 41 -22.93 5.81 -10.59
C LEU A 41 -21.62 5.61 -11.35
N THR A 42 -21.66 5.74 -12.68
CA THR A 42 -20.46 5.62 -13.52
C THR A 42 -19.43 6.69 -13.18
N ILE A 43 -19.87 7.95 -13.02
CA ILE A 43 -19.00 9.06 -12.62
C ILE A 43 -18.39 8.82 -11.24
N ILE A 44 -19.20 8.40 -10.26
CA ILE A 44 -18.72 8.10 -8.90
C ILE A 44 -17.66 7.01 -8.92
N LEU A 45 -17.90 5.92 -9.67
CA LEU A 45 -16.96 4.82 -9.79
C LEU A 45 -15.65 5.25 -10.46
N TRP A 46 -15.72 6.04 -11.54
CA TRP A 46 -14.54 6.53 -12.25
C TRP A 46 -13.72 7.52 -11.43
N LEU A 47 -14.37 8.50 -10.79
CA LEU A 47 -13.69 9.46 -9.93
C LEU A 47 -13.13 8.79 -8.67
N GLY A 48 -13.84 7.82 -8.11
CA GLY A 48 -13.37 7.01 -6.99
C GLY A 48 -12.11 6.21 -7.36
N PHE A 49 -12.14 5.53 -8.50
CA PHE A 49 -10.98 4.77 -8.98
C PHE A 49 -9.81 5.67 -9.41
N ALA A 50 -10.09 6.83 -10.01
CA ALA A 50 -9.09 7.84 -10.33
C ALA A 50 -8.39 8.34 -9.05
N SER A 51 -9.16 8.63 -8.00
CA SER A 51 -8.64 9.04 -6.68
C SER A 51 -7.77 7.94 -6.05
N TYR A 52 -8.19 6.68 -6.13
CA TYR A 52 -7.38 5.54 -5.70
C TYR A 52 -6.06 5.44 -6.49
N CYS A 53 -6.11 5.66 -7.80
CA CYS A 53 -4.94 5.65 -8.66
C CYS A 53 -3.97 6.81 -8.34
N VAL A 54 -4.46 8.02 -8.06
CA VAL A 54 -3.65 9.15 -7.57
C VAL A 54 -2.99 8.79 -6.25
N PHE A 55 -3.76 8.26 -5.29
CA PHE A 55 -3.23 7.83 -3.99
C PHE A 55 -2.10 6.79 -4.13
N ARG A 56 -2.28 5.79 -5.01
CA ARG A 56 -1.26 4.78 -5.30
C ARG A 56 -0.05 5.34 -6.03
N ALA A 57 -0.22 6.36 -6.87
CA ALA A 57 0.87 6.98 -7.59
C ALA A 57 1.73 7.92 -6.73
N LEU A 58 1.10 8.62 -5.78
CA LEU A 58 1.76 9.58 -4.90
C LEU A 58 2.38 8.94 -3.66
N LYS A 59 1.88 7.77 -3.22
CA LYS A 59 2.52 7.08 -2.11
C LYS A 59 3.87 6.52 -2.52
N PRO A 60 4.92 6.72 -1.69
CA PRO A 60 6.19 6.06 -1.92
C PRO A 60 5.96 4.54 -1.99
N ALA A 61 6.70 3.89 -2.89
CA ALA A 61 6.75 2.43 -2.89
C ALA A 61 7.14 1.98 -1.47
N ALA A 62 6.51 0.90 -1.02
CA ALA A 62 6.89 0.37 0.27
C ALA A 62 8.40 0.08 0.26
N ARG A 63 9.08 0.37 1.36
CA ARG A 63 10.52 0.17 1.46
C ARG A 63 10.95 -0.06 2.90
N VAL A 64 12.11 -0.66 3.05
CA VAL A 64 12.74 -0.86 4.35
C VAL A 64 14.06 -0.11 4.40
N ILE A 65 14.21 0.66 5.47
CA ILE A 65 15.40 1.46 5.74
C ILE A 65 16.06 0.89 6.99
N VAL A 66 17.32 0.50 6.88
CA VAL A 66 18.09 -0.12 7.96
C VAL A 66 19.15 0.86 8.44
N ASP A 67 19.22 1.07 9.75
CA ASP A 67 20.23 1.90 10.41
C ASP A 67 20.83 1.18 11.63
N ALA A 68 21.76 1.84 12.33
CA ALA A 68 22.46 1.26 13.49
C ALA A 68 21.57 1.12 14.75
N SER A 69 20.44 1.81 14.81
CA SER A 69 19.49 1.81 15.93
C SER A 69 18.32 0.85 15.73
N GLY A 70 17.93 0.58 14.48
CA GLY A 70 16.81 -0.25 14.13
C GLY A 70 16.56 -0.34 12.63
N PHE A 71 15.34 -0.73 12.27
CA PHE A 71 14.85 -0.57 10.91
C PHE A 71 13.47 0.09 10.87
N THR A 72 13.25 0.89 9.83
CA THR A 72 11.96 1.50 9.52
C THR A 72 11.32 0.78 8.35
N TYR A 73 10.10 0.30 8.55
CA TYR A 73 9.22 -0.16 7.50
C TYR A 73 8.28 0.98 7.08
N GLU A 74 8.42 1.45 5.85
CA GLU A 74 7.49 2.40 5.24
C GLU A 74 6.56 1.63 4.30
N GLY A 75 5.37 1.29 4.78
CA GLY A 75 4.36 0.60 3.98
C GLY A 75 3.37 1.55 3.30
N VAL A 76 2.55 1.00 2.40
CA VAL A 76 1.52 1.78 1.68
C VAL A 76 0.49 2.40 2.61
N LEU A 77 0.25 1.89 3.82
CA LEU A 77 -0.74 2.47 4.74
C LEU A 77 -0.16 2.88 6.09
N LYS A 78 0.98 2.32 6.47
CA LYS A 78 1.56 2.50 7.80
C LYS A 78 3.08 2.57 7.70
N THR A 79 3.67 3.51 8.42
CA THR A 79 5.10 3.52 8.74
C THR A 79 5.28 3.00 10.16
N THR A 80 6.20 2.06 10.36
CA THR A 80 6.52 1.49 11.67
C THR A 80 8.03 1.42 11.83
N TRP A 81 8.53 1.80 13.01
CA TRP A 81 9.94 1.69 13.36
C TRP A 81 10.12 0.59 14.41
N PHE A 82 11.23 -0.13 14.31
CA PHE A 82 11.60 -1.21 15.22
C PHE A 82 13.05 -1.02 15.67
N PRO A 83 13.30 -0.76 16.97
CA PRO A 83 14.65 -0.77 17.50
C PRO A 83 15.22 -2.20 17.52
N TRP A 84 16.53 -2.33 17.32
CA TRP A 84 17.20 -3.65 17.35
C TRP A 84 17.09 -4.34 18.70
N GLU A 85 17.08 -3.57 19.79
CA GLU A 85 17.07 -4.07 21.17
C GLU A 85 15.78 -4.81 21.51
N ASP A 86 14.65 -4.39 20.93
CA ASP A 86 13.34 -4.99 21.22
C ASP A 86 13.05 -6.20 20.32
N ILE A 87 13.82 -6.40 19.24
CA ILE A 87 13.59 -7.50 18.30
C ILE A 87 14.26 -8.78 18.82
N THR A 88 13.46 -9.84 18.97
CA THR A 88 13.96 -11.15 19.38
C THR A 88 14.11 -12.10 18.21
N ALA A 89 13.13 -12.12 17.31
CA ALA A 89 13.13 -13.01 16.16
C ALA A 89 12.50 -12.36 14.94
N ILE A 90 13.01 -12.72 13.77
CA ILE A 90 12.47 -12.33 12.48
C ILE A 90 12.25 -13.59 11.66
N ARG A 91 11.05 -13.71 11.13
CA ARG A 91 10.62 -14.87 10.36
C ARG A 91 10.07 -14.45 9.01
N TRP A 92 10.55 -15.10 7.96
CA TRP A 92 9.94 -14.99 6.65
C TRP A 92 8.75 -15.93 6.54
N VAL A 93 7.64 -15.45 6.00
CA VAL A 93 6.46 -16.27 5.73
C VAL A 93 5.94 -15.97 4.33
N TYR A 94 5.57 -17.04 3.62
CA TYR A 94 4.96 -16.98 2.31
C TYR A 94 3.59 -17.66 2.35
N ASP A 95 2.58 -17.04 1.75
CA ASP A 95 1.33 -17.71 1.41
C ASP A 95 1.38 -18.26 -0.01
N ARG A 96 0.71 -19.39 -0.25
CA ARG A 96 0.58 -20.06 -1.55
C ARG A 96 0.06 -19.12 -2.67
N GLY A 97 -0.52 -17.98 -2.31
CA GLY A 97 -0.99 -16.92 -3.21
C GLY A 97 0.06 -15.91 -3.69
N GLY A 98 1.36 -16.04 -3.36
CA GLY A 98 2.39 -15.12 -3.85
C GLY A 98 2.72 -13.93 -2.95
N PHE A 99 2.13 -13.87 -1.76
CA PHE A 99 2.35 -12.80 -0.80
C PHE A 99 3.46 -13.20 0.18
N GLU A 100 4.49 -12.36 0.26
CA GLU A 100 5.60 -12.48 1.19
C GLU A 100 5.42 -11.46 2.32
N TRP A 101 5.46 -11.92 3.57
CA TRP A 101 5.50 -11.01 4.72
C TRP A 101 6.60 -11.41 5.70
N LEU A 102 7.08 -10.38 6.39
CA LEU A 102 8.00 -10.49 7.49
C LEU A 102 7.21 -10.50 8.80
N GLU A 103 7.38 -11.55 9.61
CA GLU A 103 6.93 -11.58 10.99
C GLU A 103 8.08 -11.16 11.91
N VAL A 104 7.89 -10.05 12.61
CA VAL A 104 8.86 -9.51 13.56
C VAL A 104 8.31 -9.76 14.97
N ALA A 105 9.03 -10.55 15.75
CA ALA A 105 8.75 -10.75 17.16
C ALA A 105 9.45 -9.66 17.98
N VAL A 106 8.66 -8.89 18.72
CA VAL A 106 9.13 -7.78 19.53
C VAL A 106 8.82 -8.08 20.99
N ASN A 107 9.81 -7.91 21.86
CA ASN A 107 9.69 -8.07 23.29
C ASN A 107 9.50 -6.69 23.93
N GLU A 108 8.31 -6.42 24.45
CA GLU A 108 8.06 -5.21 25.22
C GLU A 108 8.31 -5.50 26.70
N PRO A 109 9.04 -4.65 27.44
CA PRO A 109 9.39 -4.90 28.85
C PRO A 109 8.17 -5.05 29.78
N GLU A 110 6.96 -4.68 29.33
CA GLU A 110 5.72 -4.77 30.10
C GLU A 110 4.65 -5.70 29.49
N LYS A 111 4.91 -6.35 28.34
CA LYS A 111 3.94 -7.23 27.66
C LYS A 111 4.58 -8.47 27.06
N ASP A 112 3.80 -9.55 26.97
CA ASP A 112 4.16 -10.76 26.25
C ASP A 112 4.65 -10.44 24.82
N THR A 113 5.63 -11.20 24.35
CA THR A 113 6.19 -11.07 23.01
C THR A 113 5.08 -11.08 21.95
N HIS A 114 4.98 -10.01 21.17
CA HIS A 114 3.97 -9.87 20.14
C HIS A 114 4.60 -9.91 18.74
N LYS A 115 3.84 -10.40 17.76
CA LYS A 115 4.31 -10.58 16.39
C LYS A 115 3.67 -9.54 15.47
N ILE A 116 4.50 -8.79 14.77
CA ILE A 116 4.06 -7.78 13.80
C ILE A 116 4.30 -8.29 12.39
N LYS A 117 3.26 -8.26 11.57
CA LYS A 117 3.30 -8.66 10.16
C LYS A 117 3.55 -7.45 9.28
N LEU A 118 4.59 -7.50 8.45
CA LEU A 118 4.97 -6.46 7.51
C LEU A 118 4.96 -7.05 6.10
N ASP A 119 4.15 -6.50 5.20
CA ASP A 119 4.15 -6.91 3.79
C ASP A 119 5.50 -6.58 3.17
N PHE A 120 6.24 -7.61 2.79
CA PHE A 120 7.60 -7.49 2.26
C PHE A 120 7.68 -7.81 0.76
N SER A 121 6.51 -8.01 0.12
CA SER A 121 6.39 -8.38 -1.27
C SER A 121 6.93 -7.26 -2.18
N GLY A 122 8.03 -7.53 -2.88
CA GLY A 122 8.61 -6.61 -3.86
C GLY A 122 9.32 -5.38 -3.28
N LEU A 123 9.75 -5.43 -2.01
CA LEU A 123 10.52 -4.34 -1.38
C LEU A 123 12.00 -4.38 -1.77
N SER A 124 12.63 -3.20 -1.70
CA SER A 124 14.09 -3.04 -1.69
C SER A 124 14.53 -2.57 -0.29
N PRO A 125 15.61 -3.12 0.30
CA PRO A 125 16.49 -4.16 -0.25
C PRO A 125 15.80 -5.52 -0.36
N ASP A 126 16.34 -6.41 -1.22
CA ASP A 126 15.86 -7.78 -1.31
C ASP A 126 15.98 -8.50 0.06
N ARG A 127 15.23 -9.59 0.22
CA ARG A 127 15.21 -10.37 1.46
C ARG A 127 16.60 -10.79 1.95
N MET A 128 17.49 -11.18 1.03
CA MET A 128 18.82 -11.70 1.39
C MET A 128 19.73 -10.58 1.87
N ILE A 129 19.67 -9.41 1.22
CA ILE A 129 20.40 -8.20 1.59
C ILE A 129 19.89 -7.71 2.94
N PHE A 130 18.57 -7.66 3.14
CA PHE A 130 17.97 -7.29 4.42
C PHE A 130 18.48 -8.20 5.54
N ILE A 131 18.40 -9.52 5.37
CA ILE A 131 18.88 -10.49 6.37
C ILE A 131 20.37 -10.35 6.66
N LYS A 132 21.19 -10.11 5.64
CA LYS A 132 22.62 -9.83 5.83
C LYS A 132 22.84 -8.57 6.67
N GLN A 133 22.11 -7.50 6.40
CA GLN A 133 22.19 -6.25 7.18
C GLN A 133 21.77 -6.49 8.63
N ILE A 134 20.68 -7.24 8.86
CA ILE A 134 20.25 -7.60 10.21
C ILE A 134 21.32 -8.40 10.95
N ARG A 135 21.87 -9.46 10.33
CA ARG A 135 22.92 -10.28 10.96
C ARG A 135 24.17 -9.48 11.30
N MET A 136 24.48 -8.43 10.53
CA MET A 136 25.62 -7.55 10.79
C MET A 136 25.36 -6.59 11.97
N LEU A 137 24.14 -6.08 12.11
CA LEU A 137 23.80 -5.03 13.08
C LEU A 137 23.22 -5.58 14.40
N ALA A 138 22.48 -6.67 14.32
CA ALA A 138 21.78 -7.30 15.43
C ALA A 138 21.98 -8.84 15.41
N PRO A 139 23.19 -9.33 15.72
CA PRO A 139 23.53 -10.75 15.61
C PRO A 139 22.73 -11.66 16.56
N TRP A 140 22.15 -11.11 17.63
CA TRP A 140 21.30 -11.83 18.58
C TRP A 140 19.92 -12.18 18.03
N VAL A 141 19.46 -11.52 16.97
CA VAL A 141 18.14 -11.77 16.39
C VAL A 141 18.12 -13.14 15.74
N GLU A 142 17.16 -13.97 16.16
CA GLU A 142 16.93 -15.27 15.53
C GLU A 142 16.25 -15.08 14.17
N ILE A 143 16.77 -15.73 13.12
CA ILE A 143 16.24 -15.63 11.76
C ILE A 143 15.71 -17.00 11.33
N GLU A 144 14.39 -17.14 11.26
CA GLU A 144 13.70 -18.37 10.86
C GLU A 144 13.31 -18.34 9.37
N TRP A 145 13.52 -19.48 8.71
CA TRP A 145 13.13 -19.73 7.32
C TRP A 145 12.02 -20.78 7.27
N ARG A 146 10.91 -20.48 6.61
CA ARG A 146 9.83 -21.45 6.39
C ARG A 146 9.21 -21.35 5.01
#